data_AF-A0A949D5B8-F1
#
_entry.id   AF-A0A949D5B8-F1
#
_cell.length_a   1.000
_cell.length_b   1.000
_cell.length_c   1.000
_cell.angle_alpha   90.00
_cell.angle_beta   90.00
_cell.angle_gamma   90.00
#
_symmetry.space_group_name_H-M   'P 1'
#
loop_
_entity.id
_entity.type
_entity.pdbx_description
1 polymer ?
#
loop_
_entity_poly.entity_id
_entity_poly.type
_entity_poly.pdbx_seq_one_letter_code
_entity_poly.pdbx_strand_id
1 'polypeptide(L)' 'MRTNIDIDDKLIAKVMKQGGFATKKEAVNAALETLARQQAQKDALLKLRGKLAWDGDLDAMRRD' A
#
# COMPACT_ATOMS: atom_id res chain seq x y z
N MET A 1 5.80 -3.65 22.09
CA MET A 1 6.33 -2.42 22.69
C MET A 1 5.19 -1.43 22.87
N ARG A 2 5.16 -0.66 23.98
CA ARG A 2 4.18 0.42 24.15
C ARG A 2 4.86 1.73 23.74
N THR A 3 4.22 2.46 22.83
CA THR A 3 4.74 3.71 22.28
C THR A 3 3.61 4.72 22.29
N ASN A 4 3.91 5.96 22.65
CA ASN A 4 2.94 7.05 22.61
C ASN A 4 3.22 7.88 21.35
N ILE A 5 2.23 7.98 20.48
CA ILE A 5 2.32 8.71 19.21
C ILE A 5 1.03 9.48 18.98
N ASP A 6 1.14 10.67 18.41
CA ASP A 6 -0.02 11.46 17.99
C ASP A 6 -0.53 10.92 16.65
N ILE A 7 -1.83 10.64 16.60
CA ILE A 7 -2.52 10.13 15.40
C ILE A 7 -3.74 11.02 15.16
N ASP A 8 -3.96 11.40 13.90
CA ASP A 8 -5.18 12.11 13.51
C ASP A 8 -6.42 11.26 13.83
N ASP A 9 -7.33 11.81 14.65
CA ASP A 9 -8.50 11.10 15.13
C ASP A 9 -9.51 10.78 14.01
N LYS A 10 -9.61 11.63 12.98
CA LYS A 10 -10.49 11.38 11.83
C LYS A 10 -9.94 10.24 10.99
N LEU A 11 -8.62 10.18 10.82
CA LEU A 11 -7.95 9.11 10.11
C LEU A 11 -8.14 7.76 10.81
N ILE A 12 -7.85 7.67 12.12
CA ILE A 12 -8.01 6.40 12.83
C ILE A 12 -9.47 5.96 12.88
N ALA A 13 -10.43 6.89 13.05
CA ALA A 13 -11.85 6.58 12.99
C ALA A 13 -12.28 6.03 11.63
N LYS A 14 -11.77 6.62 10.53
CA LYS A 14 -12.02 6.13 9.18
C LYS A 14 -11.45 4.72 8.97
N VAL A 15 -10.21 4.49 9.39
CA VAL A 15 -9.56 3.18 9.29
C VAL A 15 -10.30 2.13 10.12
N MET A 16 -10.67 2.44 11.35
CA MET A 16 -11.45 1.55 12.20
C MET A 16 -12.81 1.20 11.58
N LYS A 17 -13.54 2.19 11.05
CA LYS A 17 -14.82 1.97 10.39
C LYS A 17 -14.71 1.12 9.13
N GLN A 18 -13.73 1.43 8.27
CA GLN A 18 -13.54 0.73 6.99
C GLN A 18 -12.97 -0.68 7.17
N GLY A 19 -12.08 -0.87 8.14
CA GLY A 19 -11.45 -2.16 8.42
C GLY A 19 -12.18 -3.01 9.45
N GLY A 20 -13.27 -2.51 10.05
CA GLY A 20 -14.03 -3.25 11.07
C GLY A 20 -13.26 -3.51 12.37
N PHE A 21 -12.32 -2.64 12.73
CA PHE A 21 -11.47 -2.84 13.91
C PHE A 21 -12.16 -2.38 15.19
N ALA A 22 -12.09 -3.20 16.24
CA ALA A 22 -12.67 -2.88 17.54
C ALA A 22 -11.80 -1.88 18.32
N THR A 23 -10.48 -1.87 18.08
CA THR A 23 -9.54 -1.02 18.82
C THR A 23 -8.62 -0.20 17.91
N LYS A 24 -8.18 0.98 18.40
CA LYS A 24 -7.15 1.79 17.72
C LYS A 24 -5.85 0.98 17.51
N LYS A 25 -5.50 0.09 18.46
CA LYS A 25 -4.29 -0.76 18.38
C LYS A 25 -4.35 -1.74 17.21
N GLU A 26 -5.49 -2.42 17.02
CA GLU A 26 -5.68 -3.34 15.90
C GLU A 26 -5.60 -2.61 14.57
N ALA A 27 -6.27 -1.46 14.46
CA ALA A 27 -6.24 -0.62 13.27
C ALA A 27 -4.80 -0.19 12.91
N VAL A 28 -4.02 0.26 13.90
CA VAL A 28 -2.61 0.66 13.68
C VAL A 28 -1.76 -0.53 13.26
N ASN A 29 -1.90 -1.68 13.92
CA ASN A 29 -1.14 -2.88 13.56
C ASN A 29 -1.45 -3.35 12.14
N ALA A 30 -2.74 -3.40 11.78
CA ALA A 30 -3.17 -3.80 10.44
C ALA A 30 -2.69 -2.82 9.35
N ALA A 31 -2.67 -1.52 9.66
CA ALA A 31 -2.13 -0.51 8.76
C ALA A 31 -0.62 -0.69 8.54
N LEU A 32 0.16 -0.92 9.60
CA LEU A 32 1.61 -1.16 9.51
C LEU A 32 1.93 -2.44 8.71
N GLU A 33 1.21 -3.53 8.95
CA GLU A 33 1.38 -4.77 8.20
C GLU A 33 1.06 -4.57 6.71
N THR A 34 -0.02 -3.85 6.42
CA THR A 34 -0.42 -3.54 5.04
C THR A 34 0.63 -2.69 4.33
N LEU A 35 1.19 -1.68 5.00
CA LEU A 35 2.26 -0.86 4.44
C LEU A 35 3.51 -1.69 4.13
N ALA A 36 3.92 -2.57 5.06
CA ALA A 36 5.06 -3.46 4.86
C ALA A 36 4.85 -4.39 3.65
N ARG A 37 3.65 -4.98 3.54
CA ARG A 37 3.27 -5.83 2.41
C ARG A 37 3.26 -5.07 1.08
N GLN A 38 2.71 -3.87 1.05
CA GLN A 38 2.70 -3.01 -0.15
C GLN A 38 4.12 -2.65 -0.60
N GLN A 39 5.00 -2.31 0.34
CA GLN A 39 6.39 -1.99 0.03
C GLN A 39 7.13 -3.21 -0.53
N ALA A 40 6.96 -4.39 0.07
CA ALA A 40 7.55 -5.62 -0.43
C ALA A 40 7.05 -5.98 -1.84
N GLN A 41 5.75 -5.80 -2.11
CA GLN A 41 5.17 -6.02 -3.44
C GLN A 41 5.73 -5.04 -4.47
N LYS A 42 5.82 -3.75 -4.12
CA LYS A 42 6.43 -2.72 -4.97
C LYS A 42 7.87 -3.08 -5.31
N ASP A 43 8.67 -3.47 -4.32
CA ASP A 43 10.07 -3.85 -4.53
C ASP A 43 10.19 -5.08 -5.43
N ALA A 44 9.31 -6.07 -5.28
CA ALA A 44 9.25 -7.23 -6.15
C ALA A 44 8.92 -6.85 -7.61
N LEU A 45 7.94 -5.97 -7.82
CA LEU A 45 7.60 -5.47 -9.16
C LEU A 45 8.75 -4.68 -9.79
N LEU A 46 9.42 -3.83 -9.01
CA LEU A 46 10.57 -3.07 -9.51
C LEU A 46 11.74 -3.98 -9.92
N LYS A 47 11.92 -5.14 -9.27
CA LYS A 47 12.92 -6.14 -9.69
C LYS A 47 12.63 -6.79 -11.04
N LEU A 48 11.39 -6.69 -11.54
CA LEU A 48 10.97 -7.19 -12.86
C LEU A 48 11.16 -6.14 -13.97
N ARG A 49 11.46 -4.88 -13.61
CA ARG A 49 11.68 -3.81 -14.58
C ARG A 49 12.78 -4.19 -15.59
N GLY A 50 12.46 -4.13 -16.87
CA GLY A 50 13.38 -4.48 -17.97
C GLY A 50 13.63 -5.98 -18.15
N LYS A 51 13.00 -6.86 -17.35
CA LYS A 51 13.12 -8.32 -17.48
C LYS A 51 11.92 -8.96 -18.18
N LEU A 52 10.77 -8.29 -18.12
CA LEU A 52 9.56 -8.73 -18.80
C LEU A 52 9.60 -8.26 -20.26
N ALA A 53 9.35 -9.18 -21.18
CA ALA A 53 9.09 -8.83 -22.57
C ALA A 53 7.79 -8.03 -22.65
N TRP A 54 7.85 -6.86 -23.24
CA TRP A 54 6.67 -6.06 -23.54
C TRP A 54 6.28 -6.33 -24.99
N ASP A 55 5.03 -6.71 -25.22
CA ASP A 55 4.48 -6.97 -26.55
C ASP A 55 3.51 -5.83 -26.90
N GLY A 56 3.94 -4.98 -27.83
CA GLY A 56 3.19 -3.82 -28.30
C GLY A 56 3.96 -3.04 -29.36
N ASP A 57 3.25 -2.26 -30.17
CA ASP A 57 3.84 -1.35 -31.15
C ASP A 57 3.77 0.08 -30.61
N LEU A 58 4.92 0.61 -30.15
CA LEU A 58 5.04 1.97 -29.64
C LEU A 58 4.72 3.03 -30.69
N ASP A 59 5.01 2.76 -31.96
CA ASP A 59 4.77 3.71 -33.03
C ASP A 59 3.28 3.76 -33.38
N ALA A 60 2.56 2.64 -33.30
CA ALA A 60 1.11 2.63 -33.43
C ALA A 60 0.43 3.45 -32.34
N MET A 61 0.84 3.29 -31.08
CA MET A 61 0.22 3.97 -29.94
C MET A 61 0.41 5.49 -29.91
N ARG A 62 1.38 6.02 -30.65
CA ARG A 62 1.71 7.47 -30.68
C ARG A 62 1.10 8.22 -31.87
N ARG A 63 0.44 7.51 -32.78
CA ARG A 63 -0.15 8.08 -34.01
C ARG A 63 -1.58 8.59 -33.80
N ASP A 64 -2.18 8.31 -32.65
CA ASP A 64 -3.51 8.78 -32.20
C ASP A 64 -3.38 9.88 -31.13
#